data_AF-A0A4S4KHW1-F1
#
_entry.id   AF-A0A4S4KHW1-F1
#
_cell.length_a   1.000
_cell.length_b   1.000
_cell.length_c   1.000
_cell.angle_alpha   90.00
_cell.angle_beta   90.00
_cell.angle_gamma   90.00
#
_symmetry.space_group_name_H-M   'P 1'
#
loop_
_entity.id
_entity.type
_entity.pdbx_description
1 polymer ?
#
loop_
_entity_poly.entity_id
_entity_poly.type
_entity_poly.pdbx_seq_one_letter_code
_entity_poly.pdbx_strand_id
1 'polypeptide(L)'
;MAQTHVLRVPKLDLPSILAQQNPHIDLKLEAYEISTRNFLTAVSGYTQRALAEITHRKNAHVTEKNKIAERTQQVENETNACKVKELELIATLEREREERKEAELSVAAFERQLASIKEQCALLDMEIEQRRVVVLNLQRERNRERSILNSYASKTSPELLECERRLHSAIEGIGKDKILVRFTHLDTAEPGREFSFVIDLSSKIYKEPVEIRSRHTLSPPHMFTAGHNNIAHLNILPNLDFDLNVRVLLFLDPVLP
;
A
#
# COMPACT_ATOMS: atom_id res chain seq x y z
N MET A 1 -89.18 -10.27 50.68
CA MET A 1 -90.22 -9.23 50.79
C MET A 1 -91.54 -9.84 50.35
N ALA A 2 -92.47 -10.03 51.29
CA ALA A 2 -93.71 -10.79 51.09
C ALA A 2 -94.72 -9.98 50.27
N GLN A 3 -95.23 -10.56 49.18
CA GLN A 3 -96.30 -9.96 48.37
C GLN A 3 -97.65 -10.26 49.02
N THR A 4 -98.34 -9.20 49.43
CA THR A 4 -99.71 -9.23 49.97
C THR A 4 -100.70 -9.51 48.85
N HIS A 5 -101.29 -10.71 48.86
CA HIS A 5 -102.30 -11.11 47.89
C HIS A 5 -103.65 -10.44 48.23
N VAL A 6 -104.01 -9.39 47.48
CA VAL A 6 -105.30 -8.69 47.67
C VAL A 6 -106.39 -9.49 46.95
N LEU A 7 -107.15 -10.28 47.70
CA LEU A 7 -108.39 -10.91 47.23
C LEU A 7 -109.46 -9.83 47.03
N ARG A 8 -109.72 -9.43 45.79
CA ARG A 8 -110.90 -8.59 45.46
C ARG A 8 -112.16 -9.44 45.55
N VAL A 9 -112.87 -9.32 46.66
CA VAL A 9 -114.26 -9.81 46.79
C VAL A 9 -115.16 -8.86 45.99
N PRO A 10 -116.03 -9.35 45.07
CA PRO A 10 -117.04 -8.51 44.44
C PRO A 10 -118.02 -8.04 45.50
N LYS A 11 -118.04 -6.74 45.79
CA LYS A 11 -119.01 -6.12 46.69
C LYS A 11 -120.36 -6.02 45.97
N LEU A 12 -121.10 -7.12 45.92
CA LEU A 12 -122.50 -7.12 45.48
C LEU A 12 -123.38 -7.14 46.73
N ASP A 13 -123.94 -5.99 47.07
CA ASP A 13 -124.75 -5.81 48.28
C ASP A 13 -126.21 -6.16 47.99
N LEU A 14 -126.50 -7.46 48.05
CA LEU A 14 -127.79 -8.08 47.71
C LEU A 14 -129.00 -7.54 48.50
N PRO A 15 -128.90 -7.24 49.81
CA PRO A 15 -130.03 -6.69 50.58
C PRO A 15 -130.53 -5.34 50.03
N SER A 16 -129.60 -4.49 49.61
CA SER A 16 -129.87 -3.14 49.11
C SER A 16 -130.51 -3.12 47.72
N ILE A 17 -130.26 -4.16 46.92
CA ILE A 17 -130.82 -4.33 45.56
C ILE A 17 -132.25 -4.88 45.63
N LEU A 18 -132.50 -5.85 46.53
CA LEU A 18 -133.82 -6.48 46.69
C LEU A 18 -134.85 -5.57 47.36
N ALA A 19 -134.43 -4.47 48.00
CA ALA A 19 -135.30 -3.45 48.59
C ALA A 19 -135.84 -2.41 47.58
N GLN A 20 -135.40 -2.44 46.31
CA GLN A 20 -135.84 -1.50 45.27
C GLN A 20 -137.13 -1.99 44.59
N GLN A 21 -138.03 -1.05 44.22
CA GLN A 21 -139.33 -1.39 43.61
C GLN A 21 -139.23 -2.16 42.27
N ASN A 22 -138.10 -2.06 41.56
CA ASN A 22 -137.77 -2.87 40.38
C ASN A 22 -136.28 -3.26 40.46
N PRO A 23 -135.93 -4.42 41.04
CA PRO A 23 -134.54 -4.80 41.23
C PRO A 23 -133.87 -5.15 39.89
N HIS A 24 -132.95 -4.31 39.43
CA HIS A 24 -132.13 -4.55 38.25
C HIS A 24 -130.66 -4.74 38.66
N ILE A 25 -130.12 -5.94 38.41
CA ILE A 25 -128.71 -6.24 38.67
C ILE A 25 -127.92 -5.91 37.41
N ASP A 26 -127.24 -4.76 37.42
CA ASP A 26 -126.26 -4.43 36.38
C ASP A 26 -124.98 -5.26 36.59
N LEU A 27 -124.80 -6.27 35.72
CA LEU A 27 -123.63 -7.15 35.70
C LEU A 27 -122.37 -6.44 35.20
N LYS A 28 -122.47 -5.16 34.77
CA LYS A 28 -121.36 -4.34 34.27
C LYS A 28 -120.58 -5.02 33.14
N LEU A 29 -121.27 -5.72 32.25
CA LEU A 29 -120.66 -6.49 31.16
C LEU A 29 -119.75 -5.62 30.29
N GLU A 30 -120.21 -4.42 29.94
CA GLU A 30 -119.45 -3.49 29.11
C GLU A 30 -118.18 -2.98 29.80
N ALA A 31 -118.23 -2.72 31.11
CA ALA A 31 -117.03 -2.35 31.88
C ALA A 31 -116.04 -3.53 32.00
N TYR A 32 -116.54 -4.76 32.13
CA TYR A 32 -115.73 -5.97 32.13
C TYR A 32 -115.08 -6.21 30.76
N GLU A 33 -115.82 -6.06 29.67
CA GLU A 33 -115.30 -6.18 28.30
C GLU A 33 -114.24 -5.13 28.00
N ILE A 34 -114.47 -3.86 28.38
CA ILE A 34 -113.48 -2.77 28.26
C ILE A 34 -112.23 -3.10 29.09
N SER A 35 -112.39 -3.54 30.34
CA SER A 35 -111.26 -3.92 31.21
C SER A 35 -110.47 -5.09 30.63
N THR A 36 -111.15 -6.09 30.07
CA THR A 36 -110.51 -7.26 29.46
C THR A 36 -109.77 -6.88 28.18
N ARG A 37 -110.37 -6.04 27.33
CA ARG A 37 -109.72 -5.49 26.12
C ARG A 37 -108.49 -4.65 26.48
N ASN A 38 -108.58 -3.81 27.52
CA ASN A 38 -107.46 -3.03 28.02
C ASN A 38 -106.34 -3.92 28.58
N PHE A 39 -106.69 -4.97 29.34
CA PHE A 39 -105.73 -5.94 29.84
C PHE A 39 -105.01 -6.69 28.71
N LEU A 40 -105.75 -7.23 27.74
CA LEU A 40 -105.17 -7.92 26.58
C LEU A 40 -104.26 -6.99 25.77
N THR A 41 -104.68 -5.73 25.60
CA THR A 41 -103.85 -4.70 24.95
C THR A 41 -102.57 -4.45 25.75
N ALA A 42 -102.66 -4.29 27.07
CA ALA A 42 -101.51 -4.09 27.94
C ALA A 42 -100.55 -5.29 27.93
N VAL A 43 -101.08 -6.52 27.96
CA VAL A 43 -100.28 -7.76 27.86
C VAL A 43 -99.59 -7.84 26.50
N SER A 44 -100.31 -7.60 25.40
CA SER A 44 -99.73 -7.61 24.05
C SER A 44 -98.65 -6.53 23.87
N GLY A 45 -98.86 -5.33 24.43
CA GLY A 45 -97.86 -4.26 24.41
C GLY A 45 -96.64 -4.57 25.29
N TYR A 46 -96.84 -5.25 26.43
CA TYR A 46 -95.74 -5.73 27.25
C TYR A 46 -94.92 -6.80 26.52
N THR A 47 -95.55 -7.79 25.90
CA THR A 47 -94.84 -8.85 25.16
C THR A 47 -94.10 -8.30 23.95
N GLN A 48 -94.72 -7.38 23.19
CA GLN A 48 -94.06 -6.71 22.06
C GLN A 48 -92.84 -5.88 22.52
N ARG A 49 -92.96 -5.11 23.60
CA ARG A 49 -91.81 -4.35 24.15
C ARG A 49 -90.71 -5.29 24.65
N ALA A 50 -91.06 -6.38 25.33
CA ALA A 50 -90.09 -7.36 25.80
C ALA A 50 -89.36 -8.03 24.62
N LEU A 51 -90.08 -8.43 23.56
CA LEU A 51 -89.49 -9.00 22.35
C LEU A 51 -88.58 -7.99 21.64
N ALA A 52 -89.00 -6.73 21.53
CA ALA A 52 -88.21 -5.67 20.93
C ALA A 52 -86.92 -5.42 21.72
N GLU A 53 -87.00 -5.36 23.05
CA GLU A 53 -85.84 -5.16 23.93
C GLU A 53 -84.87 -6.34 23.87
N ILE A 54 -85.37 -7.58 23.92
CA ILE A 54 -84.54 -8.79 23.79
C ILE A 54 -83.83 -8.79 22.44
N THR A 55 -84.54 -8.46 21.37
CA THR A 55 -83.98 -8.40 20.01
C THR A 55 -82.93 -7.30 19.89
N HIS A 56 -83.20 -6.12 20.45
CA HIS A 56 -82.26 -5.00 20.47
C HIS A 56 -80.97 -5.38 21.21
N ARG A 57 -81.07 -5.94 22.42
CA ARG A 57 -79.90 -6.40 23.20
C ARG A 57 -79.11 -7.48 22.48
N LYS A 58 -79.79 -8.45 21.85
CA LYS A 58 -79.13 -9.49 21.05
C LYS A 58 -78.34 -8.87 19.89
N ASN A 59 -78.95 -7.96 19.13
CA ASN A 59 -78.31 -7.32 17.99
C ASN A 59 -77.13 -6.43 18.41
N ALA A 60 -77.28 -5.69 19.51
CA ALA A 60 -76.19 -4.91 20.10
C ALA A 60 -75.01 -5.80 20.52
N HIS A 61 -75.29 -6.92 21.21
CA HIS A 61 -74.27 -7.88 21.61
C HIS A 61 -73.58 -8.54 20.42
N VAL A 62 -74.31 -8.91 19.36
CA VAL A 62 -73.72 -9.47 18.13
C VAL A 62 -72.79 -8.46 17.46
N THR A 63 -73.20 -7.19 17.39
CA THR A 63 -72.39 -6.11 16.80
C THR A 63 -71.10 -5.91 17.59
N GLU A 64 -71.19 -5.85 18.92
CA GLU A 64 -70.00 -5.68 19.77
C GLU A 64 -69.08 -6.90 19.70
N LYS A 65 -69.63 -8.12 19.67
CA LYS A 65 -68.85 -9.35 19.49
C LYS A 65 -68.08 -9.33 18.18
N ASN A 66 -68.71 -8.92 17.08
CA ASN A 66 -68.06 -8.84 15.76
C ASN A 66 -66.94 -7.80 15.76
N LYS A 67 -67.16 -6.63 16.37
CA LYS A 67 -66.16 -5.57 16.52
C LYS A 67 -64.94 -6.02 17.33
N ILE A 68 -65.17 -6.75 18.43
CA ILE A 68 -64.10 -7.33 19.24
C ILE A 68 -63.34 -8.37 18.42
N ALA A 69 -64.03 -9.26 17.70
CA ALA A 69 -63.39 -10.28 16.87
C ALA A 69 -62.50 -9.67 15.77
N GLU A 70 -62.97 -8.63 15.08
CA GLU A 70 -62.20 -7.91 14.06
C GLU A 70 -60.96 -7.26 14.67
N ARG A 71 -61.10 -6.61 15.83
CA ARG A 71 -59.96 -6.00 16.54
C ARG A 71 -58.95 -7.04 17.00
N THR A 72 -59.40 -8.19 17.50
CA THR A 72 -58.50 -9.29 17.87
C THR A 72 -57.72 -9.79 16.66
N GLN A 73 -58.40 -10.02 15.53
CA GLN A 73 -57.73 -10.45 14.30
C GLN A 73 -56.72 -9.43 13.80
N GLN A 74 -57.05 -8.14 13.86
CA GLN A 74 -56.13 -7.06 13.51
C GLN A 74 -54.87 -7.09 14.38
N VAL A 75 -55.03 -7.16 15.71
CA VAL A 75 -53.90 -7.20 16.65
C VAL A 75 -53.04 -8.44 16.44
N GLU A 76 -53.64 -9.60 16.15
CA GLU A 76 -52.89 -10.83 15.84
C GLU A 76 -52.06 -10.68 14.56
N ASN A 77 -52.65 -10.09 13.51
CA ASN A 77 -51.95 -9.84 12.25
C ASN A 77 -50.79 -8.87 12.43
N GLU A 78 -50.99 -7.77 13.16
CA GLU A 78 -49.93 -6.80 13.48
C GLU A 78 -48.82 -7.45 14.31
N THR A 79 -49.18 -8.26 15.30
CA THR A 79 -48.21 -9.00 16.14
C THR A 79 -47.37 -9.95 15.29
N ASN A 80 -47.99 -10.68 14.37
CA ASN A 80 -47.27 -11.60 13.49
C ASN A 80 -46.36 -10.84 12.52
N ALA A 81 -46.81 -9.72 11.97
CA ALA A 81 -45.97 -8.86 11.13
C ALA A 81 -44.75 -8.32 11.90
N CYS A 82 -44.92 -7.93 13.16
CA CYS A 82 -43.81 -7.50 14.02
C CYS A 82 -42.82 -8.63 14.30
N LYS A 83 -43.30 -9.85 14.59
CA LYS A 83 -42.42 -11.02 14.80
C LYS A 83 -41.58 -11.35 13.57
N VAL A 84 -42.16 -11.27 12.37
CA VAL A 84 -41.41 -11.50 11.12
C VAL A 84 -40.31 -10.47 10.95
N LYS A 85 -40.62 -9.18 11.16
CA LYS A 85 -39.63 -8.10 11.09
C LYS A 85 -38.52 -8.27 12.13
N GLU A 86 -38.86 -8.74 13.34
CA GLU A 86 -37.88 -9.03 14.39
C GLU A 86 -36.89 -10.11 13.94
N LEU A 87 -37.37 -11.19 13.32
CA LEU A 87 -36.51 -12.25 12.78
C LEU A 87 -35.59 -11.73 11.66
N GLU A 88 -36.11 -10.89 10.75
CA GLU A 88 -35.32 -10.27 9.67
C GLU A 88 -34.22 -9.35 10.23
N LEU A 89 -34.54 -8.60 11.28
CA LEU A 89 -33.58 -7.73 11.97
C LEU A 89 -32.48 -8.55 12.66
N ILE A 90 -32.83 -9.64 13.33
CA ILE A 90 -31.86 -10.55 13.96
C ILE A 90 -30.92 -11.14 12.90
N ALA A 91 -31.47 -11.65 11.79
CA ALA A 91 -30.68 -12.20 10.71
C ALA A 91 -29.73 -11.16 10.08
N THR A 92 -30.18 -9.90 10.02
CA THR A 92 -29.34 -8.80 9.52
C THR A 92 -28.22 -8.45 10.49
N LEU A 93 -28.52 -8.39 11.78
CA LEU A 93 -27.56 -8.11 12.82
C LEU A 93 -26.48 -9.20 12.92
N GLU A 94 -26.85 -10.47 12.74
CA GLU A 94 -25.89 -11.58 12.68
C GLU A 94 -24.95 -11.47 11.49
N ARG A 95 -25.47 -11.12 10.31
CA ARG A 95 -24.66 -10.90 9.11
C ARG A 95 -23.68 -9.74 9.30
N GLU A 96 -24.16 -8.60 9.80
CA GLU A 96 -23.31 -7.43 10.06
C GLU A 96 -22.22 -7.73 11.10
N ARG A 97 -22.51 -8.57 12.10
CA ARG A 97 -21.50 -9.02 13.07
C ARG A 97 -20.40 -9.85 12.42
N GLU A 98 -20.74 -10.77 11.53
CA GLU A 98 -19.72 -11.58 10.86
C GLU A 98 -18.91 -10.74 9.87
N GLU A 99 -19.56 -9.89 9.08
CA GLU A 99 -18.87 -8.94 8.17
C GLU A 99 -17.91 -8.03 8.94
N ARG A 100 -18.33 -7.52 10.10
CA ARG A 100 -17.48 -6.72 10.98
C ARG A 100 -16.27 -7.51 11.48
N LYS A 101 -16.47 -8.76 11.89
CA LYS A 101 -15.39 -9.63 12.39
C LYS A 101 -14.38 -9.95 11.28
N GLU A 102 -14.84 -10.21 10.06
CA GLU A 102 -13.97 -10.40 8.89
C GLU A 102 -13.17 -9.14 8.56
N ALA A 103 -13.80 -7.97 8.63
CA ALA A 103 -13.13 -6.68 8.43
C ALA A 103 -12.07 -6.42 9.51
N GLU A 104 -12.38 -6.66 10.78
CA GLU A 104 -11.44 -6.53 11.91
C GLU A 104 -10.23 -7.47 11.75
N LEU A 105 -10.44 -8.71 11.32
CA LEU A 105 -9.36 -9.66 11.03
C LEU A 105 -8.46 -9.18 9.88
N SER A 106 -9.07 -8.62 8.83
CA SER A 106 -8.34 -8.07 7.68
C SER A 106 -7.49 -6.86 8.07
N VAL A 107 -8.05 -5.95 8.87
CA VAL A 107 -7.31 -4.79 9.41
C VAL A 107 -6.13 -5.26 10.24
N ALA A 108 -6.33 -6.21 11.16
CA ALA A 108 -5.24 -6.75 11.98
C ALA A 108 -4.17 -7.45 11.13
N ALA A 109 -4.51 -8.06 10.00
CA ALA A 109 -3.53 -8.63 9.07
C ALA A 109 -2.71 -7.54 8.38
N PHE A 110 -3.36 -6.48 7.89
CA PHE A 110 -2.67 -5.35 7.25
C PHE A 110 -1.79 -4.57 8.21
N GLU A 111 -2.19 -4.38 9.47
CA GLU A 111 -1.35 -3.75 10.48
C GLU A 111 -0.05 -4.52 10.73
N ARG A 112 -0.12 -5.87 10.79
CA ARG A 112 1.07 -6.72 10.92
C ARG A 112 1.98 -6.60 9.69
N GLN A 113 1.41 -6.60 8.49
CA GLN A 113 2.19 -6.41 7.26
C GLN A 113 2.85 -5.03 7.22
N LEU A 114 2.12 -3.98 7.60
CA LEU A 114 2.65 -2.62 7.66
C LEU A 114 3.79 -2.51 8.68
N ALA A 115 3.65 -3.12 9.86
CA ALA A 115 4.71 -3.16 10.86
C ALA A 115 5.98 -3.85 10.33
N SER A 116 5.83 -4.99 9.65
CA SER A 116 6.95 -5.71 9.03
C SER A 116 7.65 -4.87 7.96
N ILE A 117 6.90 -4.18 7.10
CA ILE A 117 7.49 -3.30 6.07
C ILE A 117 8.24 -2.13 6.72
N LYS A 118 7.66 -1.51 7.76
CA LYS A 118 8.34 -0.43 8.49
C LYS A 118 9.65 -0.87 9.11
N GLU A 119 9.69 -2.08 9.68
CA GLU A 119 10.92 -2.68 10.21
C GLU A 119 11.96 -2.90 9.11
N GLN A 120 11.56 -3.44 7.95
CA GLN A 120 12.44 -3.61 6.79
C GLN A 120 12.99 -2.27 6.27
N CYS A 121 12.15 -1.23 6.18
CA CYS A 121 12.60 0.11 5.81
C CYS A 121 13.65 0.64 6.80
N ALA A 122 13.41 0.50 8.10
CA ALA A 122 14.36 0.93 9.12
C ALA A 122 15.72 0.21 9.00
N LEU A 123 15.71 -1.10 8.72
CA LEU A 123 16.94 -1.87 8.49
C LEU A 123 17.70 -1.39 7.24
N LEU A 124 16.99 -1.12 6.14
CA LEU A 124 17.61 -0.61 4.91
C LEU A 124 18.18 0.80 5.10
N ASP A 125 17.49 1.67 5.82
CA ASP A 125 17.99 3.02 6.13
C ASP A 125 19.28 2.95 6.94
N MET A 126 19.36 2.05 7.92
CA MET A 126 20.60 1.81 8.66
C MET A 126 21.74 1.32 7.76
N GLU A 127 21.46 0.39 6.84
CA GLU A 127 22.46 -0.11 5.89
C GLU A 127 22.94 0.99 4.92
N ILE A 128 22.02 1.83 4.44
CA ILE A 128 22.34 2.97 3.59
C ILE A 128 23.29 3.93 4.31
N GLU A 129 22.98 4.28 5.56
CA GLU A 129 23.85 5.16 6.36
C GLU A 129 25.22 4.54 6.62
N GLN A 130 25.28 3.24 6.94
CA GLN A 130 26.55 2.53 7.10
C GLN A 130 27.39 2.59 5.82
N ARG A 131 26.77 2.31 4.66
CA ARG A 131 27.45 2.36 3.36
C ARG A 131 27.90 3.77 3.01
N ARG A 132 27.10 4.80 3.32
CA ARG A 132 27.48 6.21 3.13
C ARG A 132 28.75 6.55 3.90
N VAL A 133 28.86 6.13 5.16
CA VAL A 133 30.06 6.33 5.97
C VAL A 133 31.29 5.67 5.32
N VAL A 134 31.16 4.42 4.86
CA VAL A 134 32.24 3.70 4.18
C VAL A 134 32.69 4.44 2.91
N VAL A 135 31.75 4.87 2.07
CA VAL A 135 32.05 5.61 0.84
C VAL A 135 32.77 6.92 1.14
N LEU A 136 32.32 7.68 2.14
CA LEU A 136 32.97 8.93 2.54
C LEU A 136 34.40 8.70 3.04
N ASN A 137 34.64 7.63 3.80
CA ASN A 137 35.97 7.29 4.28
C ASN A 137 36.90 6.89 3.12
N LEU A 138 36.43 6.05 2.19
CA LEU A 138 37.22 5.66 1.01
C LEU A 138 37.53 6.86 0.10
N GLN A 139 36.59 7.79 -0.06
CA GLN A 139 36.83 9.02 -0.82
C GLN A 139 37.88 9.91 -0.15
N ARG A 140 37.87 10.02 1.19
CA ARG A 140 38.88 10.76 1.95
C ARG A 140 40.27 10.15 1.74
N GLU A 141 40.41 8.84 1.88
CA GLU A 141 41.69 8.15 1.69
C GLU A 141 42.19 8.31 0.25
N ARG A 142 41.33 8.10 -0.75
CA ARG A 142 41.71 8.32 -2.17
C ARG A 142 42.16 9.77 -2.43
N ASN A 143 41.50 10.76 -1.83
CA ASN A 143 41.89 12.15 -1.99
C ASN A 143 43.22 12.45 -1.27
N ARG A 144 43.47 11.83 -0.12
CA ARG A 144 44.74 11.91 0.61
C ARG A 144 45.88 11.33 -0.22
N GLU A 145 45.74 10.10 -0.74
CA GLU A 145 46.73 9.45 -1.60
C GLU A 145 47.02 10.28 -2.85
N ARG A 146 45.97 10.77 -3.52
CA ARG A 146 46.12 11.65 -4.69
C ARG A 146 46.89 12.93 -4.34
N SER A 147 46.59 13.55 -3.20
CA SER A 147 47.31 14.74 -2.75
C SER A 147 48.80 14.45 -2.49
N ILE A 148 49.11 13.29 -1.93
CA ILE A 148 50.50 12.87 -1.69
C ILE A 148 51.21 12.64 -3.03
N LEU A 149 50.61 11.88 -3.95
CA LEU A 149 51.17 11.63 -5.28
C LEU A 149 51.40 12.94 -6.05
N ASN A 150 50.43 13.85 -6.04
CA ASN A 150 50.56 15.15 -6.69
C ASN A 150 51.69 15.98 -6.08
N SER A 151 51.86 15.94 -4.75
CA SER A 151 52.96 16.62 -4.06
C SER A 151 54.32 16.08 -4.51
N TYR A 152 54.49 14.75 -4.57
CA TYR A 152 55.71 14.13 -5.10
C TYR A 152 55.94 14.47 -6.57
N ALA A 153 54.92 14.31 -7.42
CA ALA A 153 55.02 14.64 -8.85
C ALA A 153 55.41 16.10 -9.08
N SER A 154 54.86 17.04 -8.28
CA SER A 154 55.19 18.47 -8.40
C SER A 154 56.65 18.80 -8.06
N LYS A 155 57.31 17.97 -7.25
CA LYS A 155 58.73 18.12 -6.89
C LYS A 155 59.64 17.42 -7.89
N THR A 156 59.32 16.20 -8.27
CA THR A 156 60.16 15.38 -9.15
C THR A 156 60.05 15.78 -10.62
N SER A 157 58.89 16.24 -11.09
CA SER A 157 58.71 16.66 -12.48
C SER A 157 59.67 17.76 -12.94
N PRO A 158 59.90 18.87 -12.21
CA PRO A 158 60.87 19.87 -12.62
C PRO A 158 62.32 19.36 -12.55
N GLU A 159 62.64 18.53 -11.57
CA GLU A 159 63.97 17.89 -11.46
C GLU A 159 64.24 16.98 -12.66
N LEU A 160 63.25 16.17 -13.06
CA LEU A 160 63.32 15.31 -14.23
C LEU A 160 63.48 16.16 -15.50
N LEU A 161 62.65 17.19 -15.68
CA LEU A 161 62.71 18.07 -16.86
C LEU A 161 64.09 18.74 -16.98
N GLU A 162 64.67 19.19 -15.87
CA GLU A 162 66.02 19.76 -15.86
C GLU A 162 67.09 18.71 -16.20
N CYS A 163 66.96 17.48 -15.70
CA CYS A 163 67.84 16.37 -16.09
C CYS A 163 67.72 16.06 -17.58
N GLU A 164 66.51 15.94 -18.10
CA GLU A 164 66.23 15.67 -19.51
C GLU A 164 66.78 16.78 -20.40
N ARG A 165 66.61 18.04 -20.00
CA ARG A 165 67.15 19.22 -20.69
C ARG A 165 68.68 19.21 -20.71
N ARG A 166 69.35 18.86 -19.61
CA ARG A 166 70.81 18.84 -19.52
C ARG A 166 71.44 17.66 -20.24
N LEU A 167 70.79 16.50 -20.23
CA LEU A 167 71.26 15.28 -20.88
C LEU A 167 70.81 15.19 -22.34
N HIS A 168 69.90 16.08 -22.76
CA HIS A 168 69.23 16.02 -24.06
C HIS A 168 68.59 14.65 -24.33
N SER A 169 68.13 13.98 -23.27
CA SER A 169 67.60 12.62 -23.32
C SER A 169 66.31 12.51 -22.52
N ALA A 170 65.37 11.69 -22.99
CA ALA A 170 64.12 11.39 -22.31
C ALA A 170 63.93 9.88 -22.20
N ILE A 171 63.42 9.41 -21.06
CA ILE A 171 63.19 7.99 -20.78
C ILE A 171 61.72 7.78 -20.45
N GLU A 172 61.03 6.97 -21.25
CA GLU A 172 59.59 6.73 -21.11
C GLU A 172 59.28 5.24 -21.02
N GLY A 173 58.32 4.87 -20.17
CA GLY A 173 57.77 3.52 -20.14
C GLY A 173 56.79 3.29 -21.30
N ILE A 174 57.05 2.31 -22.16
CA ILE A 174 56.19 1.94 -23.30
C ILE A 174 55.62 0.53 -23.14
N GLY A 175 54.70 0.38 -22.20
CA GLY A 175 54.04 -0.90 -21.90
C GLY A 175 54.54 -1.53 -20.59
N LYS A 176 54.27 -2.84 -20.43
CA LYS A 176 54.42 -3.52 -19.12
C LYS A 176 55.87 -3.73 -18.68
N ASP A 177 56.81 -3.89 -19.63
CA ASP A 177 58.21 -4.22 -19.33
C ASP A 177 59.17 -3.64 -20.39
N LYS A 178 58.85 -2.48 -20.97
CA LYS A 178 59.67 -1.86 -22.02
C LYS A 178 59.89 -0.39 -21.74
N ILE A 179 61.10 0.07 -22.01
CA ILE A 179 61.50 1.45 -21.84
C ILE A 179 62.01 1.98 -23.18
N LEU A 180 61.52 3.15 -23.58
CA LEU A 180 61.99 3.90 -24.71
C LEU A 180 62.98 4.94 -24.20
N VAL A 181 64.19 4.93 -24.73
CA VAL A 181 65.18 5.98 -24.48
C VAL A 181 65.31 6.81 -25.75
N ARG A 182 65.11 8.12 -25.63
CA ARG A 182 65.28 9.09 -26.71
C ARG A 182 66.45 10.01 -26.41
N PHE A 183 67.18 10.42 -27.44
CA PHE A 183 68.25 11.41 -27.38
C PHE A 183 68.03 12.45 -28.48
N THR A 184 68.41 13.69 -28.19
CA THR A 184 68.47 14.82 -29.12
C THR A 184 69.87 15.44 -29.03
N HIS A 185 70.20 16.40 -29.90
CA HIS A 185 71.50 17.09 -29.90
C HIS A 185 72.72 16.17 -30.13
N LEU A 186 72.52 14.99 -30.72
CA LEU A 186 73.61 14.10 -31.14
C LEU A 186 74.21 14.50 -32.49
N ASP A 187 73.40 15.10 -33.36
CA ASP A 187 73.81 15.64 -34.66
C ASP A 187 73.95 17.17 -34.55
N THR A 188 75.14 17.69 -34.82
CA THR A 188 75.43 19.13 -34.74
C THR A 188 74.82 19.93 -35.90
N ALA A 189 74.51 19.27 -37.01
CA ALA A 189 73.83 19.89 -38.15
C ALA A 189 72.32 20.03 -37.90
N GLU A 190 71.73 19.06 -37.18
CA GLU A 190 70.30 19.04 -36.84
C GLU A 190 70.08 18.70 -35.35
N PRO A 191 70.21 19.69 -34.44
CA PRO A 191 70.09 19.46 -32.99
C PRO A 191 68.73 18.90 -32.54
N GLY A 192 67.68 19.13 -33.35
CA GLY A 192 66.32 18.61 -33.10
C GLY A 192 66.09 17.17 -33.54
N ARG A 193 67.07 16.51 -34.17
CA ARG A 193 66.92 15.13 -34.65
C ARG A 193 66.89 14.15 -33.47
N GLU A 194 65.81 13.38 -33.39
CA GLU A 194 65.61 12.37 -32.35
C GLU A 194 66.21 11.02 -32.75
N PHE A 195 67.01 10.45 -31.84
CA PHE A 195 67.51 9.08 -31.91
C PHE A 195 66.89 8.28 -30.78
N SER A 196 66.40 7.08 -31.07
CA SER A 196 65.69 6.29 -30.06
C SER A 196 65.98 4.81 -30.13
N PHE A 197 65.95 4.16 -28.98
CA PHE A 197 65.98 2.71 -28.88
C PHE A 197 65.08 2.22 -27.75
N VAL A 198 64.62 0.97 -27.87
CA VAL A 198 63.77 0.33 -26.87
C VAL A 198 64.55 -0.73 -26.12
N ILE A 199 64.52 -0.66 -24.79
CA ILE A 199 65.01 -1.68 -23.88
C ILE A 199 63.83 -2.54 -23.45
N ASP A 200 63.91 -3.85 -23.72
CA ASP A 200 62.95 -4.84 -23.21
C ASP A 200 63.49 -5.43 -21.90
N LEU A 201 62.74 -5.24 -20.82
CA LEU A 201 63.06 -5.70 -19.46
C LEU A 201 62.33 -6.99 -19.08
N SER A 202 61.59 -7.62 -20.02
CA SER A 202 60.81 -8.83 -19.75
C SER A 202 61.66 -10.07 -19.41
N SER A 203 62.97 -10.05 -19.70
CA SER A 203 63.91 -11.12 -19.34
C SER A 203 65.22 -10.58 -18.78
N LYS A 204 65.79 -11.27 -17.78
CA LYS A 204 67.11 -10.95 -17.19
C LYS A 204 68.29 -11.06 -18.17
N ILE A 205 68.07 -11.65 -19.35
CA ILE A 205 69.03 -11.69 -20.44
C ILE A 205 68.65 -10.57 -21.39
N TYR A 206 69.43 -9.48 -21.41
CA TYR A 206 69.21 -8.34 -22.29
C TYR A 206 69.30 -8.80 -23.75
N LYS A 207 68.20 -8.66 -24.49
CA LYS A 207 68.20 -8.81 -25.95
C LYS A 207 68.70 -7.51 -26.57
N GLU A 208 69.50 -7.60 -27.64
CA GLU A 208 70.10 -6.42 -28.27
C GLU A 208 69.05 -5.35 -28.62
N PRO A 209 69.33 -4.05 -28.38
CA PRO A 209 68.39 -2.98 -28.65
C PRO A 209 67.97 -2.98 -30.12
N VAL A 210 66.66 -2.99 -30.38
CA VAL A 210 66.14 -2.82 -31.74
C VAL A 210 66.10 -1.31 -32.03
N GLU A 211 66.99 -0.85 -32.92
CA GLU A 211 67.02 0.53 -33.41
C GLU A 211 65.73 0.83 -34.18
N ILE A 212 65.01 1.89 -33.78
CA ILE A 212 63.88 2.42 -34.53
C ILE A 212 64.30 3.80 -35.03
N ARG A 213 64.77 3.87 -36.28
CA ARG A 213 65.10 5.12 -36.97
C ARG A 213 63.86 6.01 -37.07
N SER A 214 64.03 7.30 -36.74
CA SER A 214 62.97 8.30 -36.77
C SER A 214 62.26 8.37 -38.13
N ARG A 215 60.94 8.57 -38.07
CA ARG A 215 60.05 8.77 -39.22
C ARG A 215 60.33 10.12 -39.87
N HIS A 216 61.31 10.24 -40.76
CA HIS A 216 61.22 11.13 -41.91
C HIS A 216 62.19 10.66 -43.00
N THR A 217 61.66 10.62 -44.22
CA THR A 217 62.26 10.24 -45.52
C THR A 217 62.41 8.74 -45.80
N LEU A 218 61.55 8.28 -46.71
CA LEU A 218 61.65 7.03 -47.45
C LEU A 218 62.91 7.04 -48.32
N SER A 219 63.79 6.06 -48.16
CA SER A 219 64.76 5.64 -49.18
C SER A 219 65.09 4.14 -49.00
N PRO A 220 65.30 3.36 -50.09
CA PRO A 220 65.28 1.89 -50.07
C PRO A 220 66.57 1.26 -49.49
N PRO A 221 66.56 -0.05 -49.19
CA PRO A 221 67.65 -0.72 -48.50
C PRO A 221 68.82 -0.98 -49.46
N HIS A 222 69.88 -0.19 -49.35
CA HIS A 222 71.18 -0.61 -49.86
C HIS A 222 71.88 -1.44 -48.78
N MET A 223 72.10 -2.72 -49.12
CA MET A 223 73.03 -3.59 -48.43
C MET A 223 74.38 -2.87 -48.27
N PHE A 224 74.81 -2.67 -47.04
CA PHE A 224 76.20 -2.35 -46.75
C PHE A 224 76.84 -3.46 -45.90
N THR A 225 77.90 -3.98 -46.50
CA THR A 225 78.86 -4.96 -46.04
C THR A 225 79.52 -4.60 -44.72
N ALA A 226 79.86 -5.64 -43.95
CA ALA A 226 80.62 -5.62 -42.72
C ALA A 226 81.87 -4.72 -42.81
N GLY A 227 81.82 -3.58 -42.11
CA GLY A 227 82.94 -2.69 -41.83
C GLY A 227 83.39 -2.85 -40.39
N HIS A 228 84.70 -2.86 -40.18
CA HIS A 228 85.40 -3.20 -38.94
C HIS A 228 84.93 -2.41 -37.72
N ASN A 229 84.82 -3.15 -36.60
CA ASN A 229 84.55 -2.68 -35.25
C ASN A 229 85.54 -1.58 -34.83
N ASN A 230 85.04 -0.36 -34.62
CA ASN A 230 85.65 0.60 -33.71
C ASN A 230 84.72 0.80 -32.51
N ILE A 231 85.07 0.15 -31.41
CA ILE A 231 84.36 0.21 -30.13
C ILE A 231 84.83 1.47 -29.41
N ALA A 232 84.05 2.54 -29.47
CA ALA A 232 84.21 3.65 -28.55
C ALA A 232 83.34 3.37 -27.31
N HIS A 233 83.99 3.15 -26.17
CA HIS A 233 83.32 3.07 -24.87
C HIS A 233 82.84 4.47 -24.46
N LEU A 234 81.54 4.74 -24.57
CA LEU A 234 80.93 5.87 -23.89
C LEU A 234 80.47 5.40 -22.50
N ASN A 235 81.34 5.53 -21.50
CA ASN A 235 80.96 5.36 -20.09
C ASN A 235 80.05 6.53 -19.68
N ILE A 236 78.74 6.38 -19.87
CA ILE A 236 77.77 7.32 -19.31
C ILE A 236 77.55 6.91 -17.84
N LEU A 237 78.29 7.59 -16.95
CA LEU A 237 78.14 7.65 -15.47
C LEU A 237 78.42 6.35 -14.67
N PRO A 238 79.48 6.30 -13.84
CA PRO A 238 79.87 5.09 -13.08
C PRO A 238 79.15 4.91 -11.72
N ASN A 239 78.08 5.65 -11.42
CA ASN A 239 77.50 5.71 -10.06
C ASN A 239 75.99 5.41 -9.98
N LEU A 240 75.39 4.84 -11.02
CA LEU A 240 74.12 4.12 -10.87
C LEU A 240 74.49 2.68 -10.55
N ASP A 241 74.11 2.19 -9.37
CA ASP A 241 74.41 0.85 -8.82
C ASP A 241 73.63 -0.27 -9.55
N PHE A 242 73.56 -0.15 -10.88
CA PHE A 242 73.12 -1.16 -11.81
C PHE A 242 74.34 -1.50 -12.67
N ASP A 243 74.72 -2.78 -12.72
CA ASP A 243 75.66 -3.32 -13.70
C ASP A 243 75.11 -3.10 -15.12
N LEU A 244 75.23 -1.88 -15.64
CA LEU A 244 74.71 -1.45 -16.93
C LEU A 244 75.90 -1.29 -17.90
N ASN A 245 76.33 -2.40 -18.48
CA ASN A 245 77.18 -2.41 -19.67
C ASN A 245 76.30 -2.05 -20.88
N VAL A 246 75.99 -0.76 -21.07
CA VAL A 246 75.25 -0.31 -22.25
C VAL A 246 76.22 -0.07 -23.40
N ARG A 247 76.19 -0.96 -24.40
CA ARG A 247 76.77 -0.70 -25.72
C ARG A 247 75.78 0.16 -26.52
N VAL A 248 76.03 1.47 -26.57
CA VAL A 248 75.32 2.38 -27.48
C VAL A 248 76.08 2.39 -28.82
N LEU A 249 75.43 1.93 -29.89
CA LEU A 249 75.90 2.17 -31.26
C LEU A 249 75.54 3.61 -31.63
N LEU A 250 76.50 4.53 -31.52
CA LEU A 250 76.40 5.83 -32.17
C LEU A 250 76.92 5.70 -33.60
N PHE A 251 76.02 5.63 -34.57
CA PHE A 251 76.37 5.84 -35.97
C PHE A 251 76.49 7.35 -36.20
N LEU A 252 77.71 7.88 -36.10
CA LEU A 252 78.08 9.15 -36.72
C LEU A 252 78.32 8.85 -38.21
N ASP A 253 77.45 9.36 -39.08
CA ASP A 253 77.74 9.34 -40.52
C ASP A 253 79.04 10.12 -40.78
N PRO A 254 80.02 9.57 -41.51
CA PRO A 254 81.20 10.30 -41.90
C PRO A 254 80.82 11.27 -43.03
N VAL A 255 80.56 12.53 -42.67
CA VAL A 255 80.59 13.61 -43.67
C VAL A 255 82.06 13.90 -43.96
N LEU A 256 82.50 13.58 -45.18
CA LEU A 256 83.56 14.32 -45.89
C LEU A 256 83.49 13.99 -47.39
N PRO A 257 83.88 14.92 -48.28
CA PRO A 257 84.38 16.27 -48.03
C PRO A 257 83.39 17.40 -48.34
#